data_AF-A0AAE1I1Z2-F1
#
_entry.id   AF-A0AAE1I1Z2-F1
#
_cell.length_a   1.000
_cell.length_b   1.000
_cell.length_c   1.000
_cell.angle_alpha   90.00
_cell.angle_beta   90.00
_cell.angle_gamma   90.00
#
_symmetry.space_group_name_H-M   'P 1'
#
loop_
_entity.id
_entity.type
_entity.pdbx_description
1 polymer ?
#
loop_
_entity_poly.entity_id
_entity_poly.type
_entity_poly.pdbx_seq_one_letter_code
_entity_poly.pdbx_strand_id
1 'polypeptide(L)'
;MRCGTSGYSGFVEKYPLLPSVRCLQSHTKFIEFKSGILEDMLNLVEAVIPSMHDFEWDCALVLDELKLKEGERRDPSTGLMVGKSTLACHSGIATKGLK
;
A
#
# COMPACT_ATOMS: atom_id res chain seq x y z
N MET A 1 23.53 2.53 -2.43
CA MET A 1 22.72 1.47 -1.78
C MET A 1 21.69 0.98 -2.78
N ARG A 2 21.60 -0.32 -3.05
CA ARG A 2 20.50 -0.87 -3.84
C ARG A 2 19.28 -0.96 -2.91
N CYS A 3 18.29 -0.10 -3.11
CA CYS A 3 17.03 -0.20 -2.37
C CYS A 3 16.24 -1.38 -2.93
N GLY A 4 15.91 -2.37 -2.09
CA GLY A 4 15.17 -3.56 -2.48
C GLY A 4 15.70 -4.84 -1.86
N THR A 5 14.92 -5.92 -1.99
CA THR A 5 15.17 -7.20 -1.32
C THR A 5 16.54 -7.78 -1.65
N SER A 6 17.00 -7.68 -2.91
CA SER A 6 18.33 -8.21 -3.30
C SER A 6 19.49 -7.46 -2.64
N GLY A 7 19.38 -6.14 -2.50
CA GLY A 7 20.35 -5.32 -1.79
C GLY A 7 20.36 -5.63 -0.30
N TYR A 8 19.17 -5.77 0.30
CA TYR A 8 19.01 -6.12 1.70
C TYR A 8 19.58 -7.51 2.01
N SER A 9 19.18 -8.55 1.26
CA SER A 9 19.66 -9.92 1.48
C SER A 9 21.19 -10.01 1.37
N GLY A 10 21.81 -9.36 0.38
CA GLY A 10 23.26 -9.36 0.25
C GLY A 10 23.97 -8.66 1.42
N PHE A 11 23.34 -7.69 2.06
CA PHE A 11 23.86 -7.09 3.30
C PHE A 11 23.73 -8.03 4.49
N VAL A 12 22.57 -8.65 4.68
CA VAL A 12 22.32 -9.60 5.79
C VAL A 12 23.24 -10.82 5.70
N GLU A 13 23.50 -11.32 4.50
CA GLU A 13 24.46 -12.42 4.25
C GLU A 13 25.88 -12.03 4.65
N LYS A 14 26.31 -10.80 4.36
CA LYS A 14 27.64 -10.30 4.70
C LYS A 14 27.78 -9.95 6.18
N TYR A 15 26.70 -9.44 6.79
CA TYR A 15 26.65 -8.98 8.18
C TYR A 15 25.34 -9.44 8.83
N PRO A 16 25.35 -10.59 9.55
CA PRO A 16 24.14 -11.21 10.10
C PRO A 16 23.68 -10.54 11.41
N LEU A 17 23.61 -9.21 11.42
CA LEU A 17 23.11 -8.38 12.53
C LEU A 17 21.65 -7.99 12.35
N LEU A 18 21.10 -8.18 11.16
CA LEU A 18 19.74 -7.79 10.78
C LEU A 18 18.85 -9.02 10.55
N PRO A 19 17.53 -8.89 10.74
CA PRO A 19 16.59 -10.00 10.54
C PRO A 19 16.59 -10.49 9.09
N SER A 20 16.30 -11.79 8.92
CA SER A 20 16.10 -12.34 7.57
C SER A 20 14.84 -11.77 6.92
N VAL A 21 14.77 -11.82 5.58
CA VAL A 21 13.57 -11.40 4.82
C VAL A 21 12.32 -12.12 5.30
N ARG A 22 12.42 -13.41 5.65
CA ARG A 22 11.29 -14.19 6.18
C ARG A 22 10.83 -13.68 7.55
N CYS A 23 11.75 -13.28 8.41
CA CYS A 23 11.44 -12.68 9.70
C CYS A 23 10.70 -11.35 9.50
N LEU A 24 11.20 -10.48 8.61
CA LEU A 24 10.53 -9.22 8.25
C LEU A 24 9.11 -9.45 7.71
N GLN A 25 8.95 -10.35 6.73
CA GLN A 25 7.64 -10.69 6.18
C GLN A 25 6.67 -11.18 7.25
N SER A 26 7.13 -12.02 8.19
CA SER A 26 6.31 -12.53 9.28
C SER A 26 5.94 -11.42 10.27
N HIS A 27 6.88 -10.52 10.55
CA HIS A 27 6.65 -9.38 11.42
C HIS A 27 5.66 -8.39 10.81
N THR A 28 5.62 -8.21 9.49
CA THR A 28 4.68 -7.30 8.82
C THR A 28 3.31 -7.91 8.51
N LYS A 29 3.07 -9.20 8.85
CA LYS A 29 1.79 -9.87 8.53
C LYS A 29 0.56 -9.26 9.19
N PHE A 30 0.72 -8.56 10.31
CA PHE A 30 -0.39 -7.92 11.00
C PHE A 30 -0.91 -6.69 10.24
N ILE A 31 -0.15 -6.18 9.27
CA ILE A 31 -0.54 -5.03 8.44
C ILE A 31 -1.43 -5.56 7.32
N GLU A 32 -2.72 -5.26 7.40
CA GLU A 32 -3.72 -5.66 6.42
C GLU A 32 -4.21 -4.46 5.61
N PHE A 33 -4.36 -4.63 4.30
CA PHE A 33 -4.96 -3.62 3.43
C PHE A 33 -6.30 -4.13 2.90
N LYS A 34 -7.38 -3.45 3.28
CA LYS A 34 -8.74 -3.77 2.82
C LYS A 34 -9.16 -2.81 1.72
N SER A 35 -9.97 -3.29 0.79
CA SER A 35 -10.58 -2.42 -0.22
C SER A 35 -11.51 -1.40 0.45
N GLY A 36 -11.45 -0.16 0.01
CA GLY A 36 -12.21 0.96 0.59
C GLY A 36 -11.30 2.07 1.08
N ILE A 37 -11.71 2.74 2.16
CA ILE A 37 -10.93 3.81 2.79
C ILE A 37 -9.86 3.20 3.69
N LEU A 38 -8.64 3.73 3.62
CA LEU A 38 -7.51 3.28 4.42
C LEU A 38 -7.52 3.93 5.81
N GLU A 39 -8.47 3.51 6.66
CA GLU A 39 -8.73 4.09 7.98
C GLU A 39 -7.49 4.09 8.88
N ASP A 40 -6.71 3.00 8.90
CA ASP A 40 -5.51 2.90 9.74
C ASP A 40 -4.49 3.99 9.45
N MET A 41 -4.34 4.40 8.18
CA MET A 41 -3.47 5.51 7.80
C MET A 41 -4.06 6.86 8.21
N LEU A 42 -5.38 7.04 8.08
CA LEU A 42 -6.05 8.28 8.50
C LEU A 42 -5.93 8.47 10.01
N ASN A 43 -6.12 7.41 10.80
CA ASN A 43 -5.94 7.42 12.25
C ASN A 43 -4.50 7.77 12.66
N LEU A 44 -3.51 7.28 11.90
CA LEU A 44 -2.11 7.63 12.12
C LEU A 44 -1.85 9.11 11.84
N VAL A 45 -2.41 9.65 10.75
CA VAL A 45 -2.28 11.07 10.41
C VAL A 45 -3.00 11.94 11.43
N GLU A 46 -4.19 11.54 11.88
CA GLU A 46 -4.97 12.24 12.91
C GLU A 46 -4.15 12.45 14.19
N ALA A 47 -3.34 11.48 14.59
CA ALA A 47 -2.47 11.60 15.75
C ALA A 47 -1.40 12.71 15.61
N VAL A 48 -1.08 13.13 14.38
CA VAL A 48 -0.07 14.18 14.08
C VAL A 48 -0.72 15.56 13.97
N ILE A 49 -2.00 15.64 13.61
CA ILE A 49 -2.73 16.91 13.41
C ILE A 49 -2.57 17.91 14.58
N PRO A 50 -2.64 17.50 15.87
CA PRO A 50 -2.49 18.44 16.99
C PRO A 50 -1.11 19.12 17.07
N SER A 51 -0.11 18.56 16.39
CA SER A 51 1.25 19.12 16.35
C SER A 51 1.49 20.05 15.15
N MET A 52 0.53 20.13 14.23
CA MET A 52 0.64 20.92 13.00
C MET A 52 0.14 22.35 13.23
N HIS A 53 0.68 23.29 12.47
CA HIS A 53 0.16 24.65 12.42
C HIS A 53 -1.10 24.73 11.54
N ASP A 54 -1.98 25.69 11.81
CA ASP A 54 -3.25 25.86 11.08
C ASP A 54 -3.07 25.96 9.55
N PHE A 55 -1.97 26.56 9.08
CA PHE A 55 -1.70 26.69 7.63
C PHE A 55 -1.29 25.36 6.96
N GLU A 56 -0.96 24.34 7.75
CA GLU A 56 -0.55 23.01 7.25
C GLU A 56 -1.75 22.06 7.08
N TRP A 57 -2.94 22.47 7.52
CA TRP A 57 -4.16 21.65 7.44
C TRP A 57 -4.79 21.67 6.05
N ASP A 58 -4.46 22.68 5.23
CA ASP A 58 -4.95 22.78 3.87
C ASP A 58 -4.37 21.67 2.99
N CYS A 59 -5.20 20.70 2.60
CA CYS A 59 -4.81 19.60 1.74
C CYS A 59 -5.71 19.48 0.50
N ALA A 60 -5.15 18.97 -0.59
CA ALA A 60 -5.90 18.63 -1.80
C ALA A 60 -6.01 17.11 -1.94
N LEU A 61 -7.23 16.62 -2.20
CA LEU A 61 -7.45 15.22 -2.57
C LEU A 61 -7.34 15.07 -4.09
N VAL A 62 -6.34 14.33 -4.54
CA VAL A 62 -6.12 14.02 -5.96
C VAL A 62 -6.25 12.52 -6.17
N LEU A 63 -7.09 12.13 -7.13
CA LEU A 63 -7.36 10.73 -7.46
C LEU A 63 -7.09 10.51 -8.94
N ASP A 64 -6.44 9.40 -9.26
CA ASP A 64 -6.20 8.93 -10.63
C ASP A 64 -6.28 7.41 -10.68
N GLU A 65 -6.52 6.85 -11.87
CA GLU A 65 -6.71 5.42 -12.07
C GLU A 65 -5.43 4.74 -12.59
N LEU A 66 -5.14 3.53 -12.08
CA LEU A 66 -4.00 2.73 -12.55
C LEU A 66 -4.49 1.49 -13.30
N LYS A 67 -4.04 1.33 -14.55
CA LYS A 67 -4.28 0.10 -15.31
C LYS A 67 -3.37 -1.02 -14.81
N LEU A 68 -3.95 -1.99 -14.11
CA LEU A 68 -3.28 -3.22 -13.68
C LEU A 68 -3.50 -4.34 -14.70
N LYS A 69 -2.62 -5.36 -14.66
CA LYS A 69 -2.81 -6.58 -15.44
C LYS A 69 -3.99 -7.36 -14.84
N GLU A 70 -4.96 -7.69 -15.68
CA GLU A 70 -6.09 -8.52 -15.30
C GLU A 70 -5.65 -9.91 -14.83
N GLY A 71 -6.34 -10.42 -13.81
CA GLY A 71 -6.15 -11.78 -13.33
C GLY A 71 -6.65 -11.97 -11.92
N GLU A 72 -7.53 -12.95 -11.73
CA GLU A 72 -7.98 -13.36 -10.40
C GLU A 72 -6.95 -14.29 -9.75
N ARG A 73 -6.66 -14.06 -8.48
CA ARG A 73 -5.77 -14.90 -7.67
C ARG A 73 -6.41 -15.16 -6.32
N ARG A 74 -6.12 -16.32 -5.75
CA ARG A 74 -6.47 -16.58 -4.35
C ARG A 74 -5.37 -16.03 -3.46
N ASP A 75 -5.74 -15.14 -2.56
CA ASP A 75 -4.84 -14.68 -1.51
C ASP A 75 -4.73 -15.78 -0.44
N PRO A 76 -3.53 -16.35 -0.19
CA PRO A 76 -3.36 -17.40 0.79
C PRO A 76 -3.51 -16.92 2.25
N SER A 77 -3.44 -15.61 2.51
CA SER A 77 -3.56 -15.06 3.86
C SER A 77 -5.01 -14.92 4.31
N THR A 78 -5.89 -14.44 3.43
CA THR A 78 -7.33 -14.27 3.70
C THR A 78 -8.20 -15.41 3.17
N GLY A 79 -7.66 -16.21 2.23
CA GLY A 79 -8.38 -17.27 1.53
C GLY A 79 -9.35 -16.74 0.45
N LEU A 80 -9.45 -15.42 0.30
CA LEU A 80 -10.37 -14.75 -0.62
C LEU A 80 -9.81 -14.69 -2.04
N MET A 81 -10.71 -14.54 -3.01
CA MET A 81 -10.35 -14.26 -4.40
C MET A 81 -10.16 -12.74 -4.59
N VAL A 82 -9.01 -12.35 -5.08
CA VAL A 82 -8.62 -10.95 -5.37
C VAL A 82 -8.32 -10.78 -6.86
N GLY A 83 -8.33 -9.54 -7.35
CA GLY A 83 -7.97 -9.21 -8.74
C GLY A 83 -9.14 -8.80 -9.65
N LYS A 84 -10.36 -8.70 -9.10
CA LYS A 84 -11.47 -8.04 -9.77
C LYS A 84 -11.26 -6.53 -9.76
N SER A 85 -11.76 -5.85 -10.80
CA SER A 85 -11.79 -4.38 -10.85
C SER A 85 -12.52 -3.82 -9.62
N THR A 86 -11.91 -2.83 -8.97
CA THR A 86 -12.54 -2.06 -7.88
C THR A 86 -13.51 -1.01 -8.40
N LEU A 87 -13.47 -0.71 -9.70
CA LEU A 87 -14.40 0.19 -10.37
C LEU A 87 -15.53 -0.62 -11.01
N ALA A 88 -16.76 -0.44 -10.50
CA ALA A 88 -17.95 -1.01 -11.09
C ALA A 88 -18.26 -0.34 -12.44
N CYS A 89 -18.64 -1.13 -13.45
CA CYS A 89 -19.16 -0.64 -14.73
C CYS A 89 -18.21 0.18 -15.63
N HIS A 90 -16.90 0.22 -15.35
CA HIS A 90 -15.96 0.84 -16.27
C HIS A 90 -15.75 -0.05 -17.51
N SER A 91 -16.08 0.49 -18.69
CA SER A 91 -15.67 -0.03 -19.99
C SER A 91 -15.08 1.10 -20.84
N GLY A 92 -13.86 0.93 -21.36
CA GLY A 92 -13.20 1.92 -22.22
C GLY A 92 -11.88 2.46 -21.64
N ILE A 93 -11.46 3.63 -22.10
CA ILE A 93 -10.34 4.40 -21.55
C ILE A 93 -10.95 5.60 -20.82
N ALA A 94 -10.58 5.82 -19.55
CA ALA A 94 -10.97 7.02 -18.82
C ALA A 94 -10.36 8.26 -19.50
N THR A 95 -11.22 9.16 -20.00
CA THR A 95 -10.81 10.35 -20.77
C THR A 95 -11.07 11.67 -20.04
N LYS A 96 -11.58 11.61 -18.80
CA LYS A 96 -11.96 12.79 -18.01
C LYS A 96 -11.60 12.57 -16.54
N GLY A 97 -10.93 13.55 -15.93
CA GLY A 97 -10.78 13.62 -14.48
C GLY A 97 -12.08 14.12 -13.81
N LEU A 98 -12.22 13.85 -12.50
CA LEU A 98 -13.26 14.42 -11.67
C LEU A 98 -13.14 15.95 -11.71
N LYS A 99 -14.21 16.63 -12.17
CA LYS A 99 -14.33 18.10 -12.18
C LYS A 99 -14.87 18.59 -10.85
#